data_AF-A0AAV3ZDW7-F1
#
_entry.id   AF-A0AAV3ZDW7-F1
#
_cell.length_a   1.000
_cell.length_b   1.000
_cell.length_c   1.000
_cell.angle_alpha   90.00
_cell.angle_beta   90.00
_cell.angle_gamma   90.00
#
_symmetry.space_group_name_H-M   'P 1'
#
loop_
_entity.id
_entity.type
_entity.pdbx_description
1 polymer ?
#
loop_
_entity_poly.entity_id
_entity_poly.type
_entity_poly.pdbx_seq_one_letter_code
_entity_poly.pdbx_strand_id
1 'polypeptide(L)'
;MNAHINSIWQRDWDAEGANKLHEVLPNLGEDLHRRGEGAGRKRETAMCRLRVGHTWLTQSYLLNNEQQPFCYACDSLYTVRHILIDCPDFQDTRRKYFSVTDMYILFREVNPSRIVGYLKDLGVYGNI
;
A
#
# COMPACT_ATOMS: atom_id res chain seq x y z
N MET A 1 12.38 18.35 18.68
CA MET A 1 11.11 18.51 17.93
C MET A 1 10.00 18.69 18.96
N ASN A 2 9.14 19.69 18.82
CA ASN A 2 8.28 20.17 19.91
C ASN A 2 7.05 19.26 20.05
N ALA A 3 6.93 18.50 21.15
CA ALA A 3 5.89 17.47 21.32
C ALA A 3 4.46 18.01 21.18
N HIS A 4 4.24 19.27 21.57
CA HIS A 4 2.98 19.96 21.38
C HIS A 4 2.61 20.14 19.89
N ILE A 5 3.58 20.52 19.05
CA ILE A 5 3.36 20.65 17.60
C ILE A 5 3.01 19.29 17.02
N ASN A 6 3.78 18.23 17.34
CA ASN A 6 3.48 16.89 16.83
C ASN A 6 2.07 16.40 17.22
N SER A 7 1.60 16.75 18.43
CA SER A 7 0.23 16.39 18.87
C SER A 7 -0.87 17.10 18.09
N ILE A 8 -0.65 18.36 17.67
CA ILE A 8 -1.59 19.11 16.83
C ILE A 8 -1.67 18.47 15.44
N TRP A 9 -0.51 18.19 14.84
CA TRP A 9 -0.44 17.57 13.52
C TRP A 9 -1.05 16.16 13.51
N GLN A 10 -0.82 15.37 14.56
CA GLN A 10 -1.44 14.06 14.72
C GLN A 10 -2.96 14.17 14.84
N ARG A 11 -3.47 15.13 15.62
CA ARG A 11 -4.92 15.35 15.74
C ARG A 11 -5.56 15.74 14.42
N ASP A 12 -4.92 16.64 13.67
CA ASP A 12 -5.43 17.09 12.38
C ASP A 12 -5.38 15.94 11.35
N TRP A 13 -4.35 15.09 11.43
CA TRP A 13 -4.22 13.86 10.65
C TRP A 13 -5.33 12.85 10.94
N ASP A 14 -5.64 12.63 12.22
CA ASP A 14 -6.71 11.72 12.64
C ASP A 14 -8.12 12.23 12.29
N ALA A 15 -8.27 13.54 12.09
CA ALA A 15 -9.54 14.15 11.68
C ALA A 15 -9.85 13.99 10.19
N GLU A 16 -8.84 13.69 9.35
CA GLU A 16 -9.00 13.54 7.89
C GLU A 16 -9.50 12.13 7.53
N GLY A 17 -10.80 11.89 7.72
CA GLY A 17 -11.43 10.58 7.56
C GLY A 17 -11.46 9.99 6.15
N ALA A 18 -11.18 10.79 5.11
CA ALA A 18 -11.17 10.34 3.72
C ALA A 18 -9.77 9.92 3.21
N ASN A 19 -8.75 10.00 4.05
CA ASN A 19 -7.38 9.79 3.61
C ASN A 19 -6.97 8.31 3.63
N LYS A 20 -6.84 7.71 2.44
CA LYS A 20 -6.34 6.33 2.26
C LYS A 20 -4.95 6.10 2.85
N LEU A 21 -4.13 7.14 2.97
CA LEU A 21 -2.77 7.04 3.52
C LEU A 21 -2.78 6.87 5.05
N HIS A 22 -3.86 7.26 5.74
CA HIS A 22 -4.01 7.06 7.20
C HIS A 22 -3.98 5.58 7.57
N GLU A 23 -4.58 4.72 6.73
CA GLU A 23 -4.57 3.27 6.89
C GLU A 23 -3.15 2.66 6.82
N VAL A 24 -2.22 3.35 6.16
CA VAL A 24 -0.83 2.90 5.98
C VAL A 24 0.12 3.56 6.98
N LEU A 25 -0.15 4.81 7.34
CA LEU A 25 0.66 5.62 8.24
C LEU A 25 -0.27 6.38 9.21
N PRO A 26 -0.80 5.69 10.25
CA PRO A 26 -1.66 6.33 11.24
C PRO A 26 -0.86 7.28 12.13
N ASN A 27 0.42 7.00 12.39
CA ASN A 27 1.28 7.79 13.26
C ASN A 27 2.30 8.60 12.46
N LEU A 28 2.18 9.93 12.41
CA LEU A 28 3.07 10.80 11.62
C LEU A 28 4.54 10.80 12.10
N GLY A 29 4.79 10.37 13.34
CA GLY A 29 6.13 10.25 13.91
C GLY A 29 6.92 9.00 13.49
N GLU A 30 6.30 8.06 12.76
CA GLU A 30 6.95 6.82 12.35
C GLU A 30 7.73 6.95 11.06
N ASP A 31 9.00 6.51 11.08
CA ASP A 31 9.83 6.45 9.88
C ASP A 31 9.68 5.11 9.14
N LEU A 32 8.66 5.02 8.30
CA LEU A 32 8.48 3.87 7.40
C LEU A 32 9.42 3.92 6.18
N HIS A 33 10.11 5.04 5.93
CA HIS A 33 10.93 5.26 4.74
C HIS A 33 12.33 4.66 4.88
N ARG A 34 12.93 4.70 6.08
CA ARG A 34 14.29 4.18 6.31
C ARG A 34 14.44 2.65 6.26
N ARG A 35 13.37 1.87 6.30
CA ARG A 35 13.46 0.40 6.15
C ARG A 35 13.82 -0.07 4.72
N GLY A 36 14.02 0.86 3.78
CA GLY A 36 14.49 0.59 2.44
C GLY A 36 16.00 0.72 2.23
N GLU A 37 16.78 1.12 3.24
CA GLU A 37 18.22 1.40 3.09
C GLU A 37 18.96 0.24 2.37
N GLY A 38 19.56 0.56 1.21
CA GLY A 38 20.20 -0.41 0.30
C GLY A 38 19.32 -0.95 -0.83
N ALA A 39 18.11 -0.40 -1.03
CA ALA A 39 17.24 -0.70 -2.16
C ALA A 39 17.64 0.04 -3.43
N GLY A 40 17.56 -0.62 -4.58
CA GLY A 40 17.57 0.10 -5.85
C GLY A 40 16.34 1.01 -5.96
N ARG A 41 16.51 2.21 -6.57
CA ARG A 41 15.48 3.25 -6.76
C ARG A 41 14.11 2.71 -7.19
N LYS A 42 14.07 1.69 -8.06
CA LYS A 42 12.82 1.08 -8.53
C LYS A 42 11.98 0.50 -7.39
N ARG A 43 12.60 -0.17 -6.42
CA ARG A 43 11.91 -0.77 -5.28
C ARG A 43 11.33 0.29 -4.36
N GLU A 44 12.09 1.35 -4.08
CA GLU A 44 11.63 2.47 -3.24
C GLU A 44 10.43 3.17 -3.87
N THR A 45 10.51 3.49 -5.17
CA THR A 45 9.38 4.08 -5.91
C THR A 45 8.15 3.17 -5.85
N ALA A 46 8.33 1.86 -6.06
CA ALA A 46 7.22 0.91 -5.98
C ALA A 46 6.59 0.90 -4.59
N MET A 47 7.39 0.88 -3.52
CA MET A 47 6.88 0.94 -2.15
C MET A 47 6.12 2.23 -1.88
N CYS A 48 6.63 3.39 -2.32
CA CYS A 48 5.92 4.65 -2.18
C CYS A 48 4.58 4.65 -2.93
N ARG A 49 4.56 4.15 -4.18
CA ARG A 49 3.32 4.06 -4.97
C ARG A 49 2.29 3.14 -4.35
N LEU A 50 2.71 2.01 -3.77
CA LEU A 50 1.83 1.11 -3.05
C LEU A 50 1.22 1.77 -1.80
N ARG A 51 2.01 2.53 -1.02
CA ARG A 51 1.53 3.22 0.19
C ARG A 51 0.47 4.27 -0.11
N VAL A 52 0.65 5.05 -1.17
CA VAL A 52 -0.32 6.10 -1.54
C VAL A 52 -1.45 5.56 -2.44
N GLY A 53 -1.29 4.37 -3.03
CA GLY A 53 -2.28 3.76 -3.92
C GLY A 53 -2.21 4.25 -5.37
N HIS A 54 -1.17 4.97 -5.76
CA HIS A 54 -0.97 5.50 -7.12
C HIS A 54 -0.23 4.50 -8.00
N THR A 55 -0.87 3.37 -8.28
CA THR A 55 -0.36 2.37 -9.23
C THR A 55 -1.09 2.48 -10.55
N TRP A 56 -0.46 2.08 -11.67
CA TRP A 56 -1.14 2.09 -12.96
C TRP A 56 -2.41 1.23 -12.91
N LEU A 57 -2.31 0.04 -12.31
CA LEU A 57 -3.42 -0.92 -12.18
C LEU A 57 -4.65 -0.38 -11.47
N THR A 58 -4.49 0.56 -10.55
CA THR A 58 -5.60 1.03 -9.69
C THR A 58 -6.03 2.46 -10.02
N GLN A 59 -5.25 3.20 -10.81
CA GLN A 59 -5.45 4.64 -11.02
C GLN A 59 -5.46 5.05 -12.50
N SER A 60 -5.03 4.20 -13.45
CA SER A 60 -5.00 4.55 -14.88
C SER A 60 -6.37 4.96 -15.41
N TYR A 61 -7.45 4.40 -14.85
CA TYR A 61 -8.82 4.71 -15.24
C TYR A 61 -9.17 6.20 -15.10
N LEU A 62 -8.62 6.89 -14.11
CA LEU A 62 -8.83 8.34 -13.95
C LEU A 62 -8.14 9.15 -15.05
N LEU A 63 -6.97 8.67 -15.52
CA LEU A 63 -6.22 9.35 -16.58
C LEU A 63 -6.84 9.12 -17.95
N ASN A 64 -7.39 7.92 -18.18
CA ASN A 64 -7.99 7.53 -19.45
C ASN A 64 -9.50 7.80 -19.51
N ASN A 65 -10.11 8.29 -18.42
CA ASN A 65 -11.55 8.41 -18.26
C ASN A 65 -12.29 7.08 -18.52
N GLU A 66 -11.69 5.98 -18.07
CA GLU A 66 -12.23 4.62 -18.17
C GLU A 66 -12.98 4.25 -16.89
N GLN A 67 -13.70 3.12 -16.93
CA GLN A 67 -14.32 2.57 -15.73
C GLN A 67 -13.26 2.08 -14.75
N GLN A 68 -13.52 2.29 -13.45
CA GLN A 68 -12.64 1.80 -12.41
C GLN A 68 -12.47 0.27 -12.53
N PRO A 69 -11.22 -0.24 -12.45
CA PRO A 69 -10.97 -1.67 -12.55
C PRO A 69 -11.69 -2.42 -11.43
N PHE A 70 -12.25 -3.57 -11.79
CA PHE A 70 -13.13 -4.37 -10.94
C PHE A 70 -12.61 -5.80 -10.84
N CYS A 71 -12.61 -6.35 -9.63
CA CYS A 71 -12.36 -7.78 -9.42
C CYS A 71 -13.68 -8.55 -9.55
N TYR A 72 -13.88 -9.21 -10.69
CA TYR A 72 -15.10 -10.00 -10.93
C TYR A 72 -15.27 -11.19 -9.98
N ALA A 73 -14.19 -11.81 -9.52
CA ALA A 73 -14.26 -12.93 -8.59
C ALA A 73 -14.69 -12.51 -7.17
N CYS A 74 -14.38 -11.28 -6.78
CA CYS A 74 -14.65 -10.76 -5.43
C CYS A 74 -15.84 -9.80 -5.39
N ASP A 75 -16.43 -9.49 -6.55
CA ASP A 75 -17.46 -8.45 -6.71
C ASP A 75 -17.08 -7.12 -6.04
N SER A 76 -15.82 -6.69 -6.22
CA SER A 76 -15.27 -5.52 -5.52
C SER A 76 -14.30 -4.69 -6.37
N LEU A 77 -14.09 -3.43 -5.99
CA LEU A 77 -13.17 -2.53 -6.68
C LEU A 77 -11.72 -3.02 -6.57
N TYR A 78 -11.00 -2.94 -7.70
CA TYR A 78 -9.59 -3.28 -7.76
C TYR A 78 -8.76 -2.14 -7.17
N THR A 79 -8.33 -2.29 -5.92
CA THR A 79 -7.50 -1.32 -5.18
C THR A 79 -6.20 -1.94 -4.71
N VAL A 80 -5.22 -1.11 -4.29
CA VAL A 80 -3.95 -1.65 -3.77
C VAL A 80 -4.19 -2.47 -2.50
N ARG A 81 -5.09 -2.02 -1.62
CA ARG A 81 -5.53 -2.80 -0.46
C ARG A 81 -6.14 -4.14 -0.89
N HIS A 82 -7.02 -4.13 -1.91
CA HIS A 82 -7.63 -5.35 -2.41
C HIS A 82 -6.57 -6.36 -2.86
N ILE A 83 -5.58 -5.92 -3.66
CA ILE A 83 -4.48 -6.79 -4.10
C ILE A 83 -3.69 -7.32 -2.90
N LEU A 84 -3.24 -6.42 -2.02
CA LEU A 84 -2.32 -6.77 -0.93
C LEU A 84 -2.97 -7.51 0.25
N ILE A 85 -4.26 -7.33 0.50
CA ILE A 85 -4.94 -7.74 1.75
C ILE A 85 -6.26 -8.48 1.52
N ASP A 86 -7.14 -8.01 0.65
CA ASP A 86 -8.53 -8.50 0.67
C ASP A 86 -8.82 -9.63 -0.34
N CYS A 87 -8.12 -9.65 -1.49
CA CYS A 87 -8.44 -10.57 -2.59
C CYS A 87 -8.20 -12.05 -2.21
N PRO A 88 -9.24 -12.91 -2.20
CA PRO A 88 -9.13 -14.35 -1.95
C PRO A 88 -8.39 -15.08 -3.07
N ASP A 89 -8.54 -14.66 -4.34
CA ASP A 89 -7.84 -15.27 -5.47
C ASP A 89 -6.32 -15.19 -5.32
N PHE A 90 -5.83 -14.14 -4.65
CA PHE A 90 -4.41 -13.98 -4.38
C PHE A 90 -3.97 -14.56 -3.04
N GLN A 91 -4.87 -15.14 -2.25
CA GLN A 91 -4.59 -15.57 -0.88
C GLN A 91 -3.50 -16.65 -0.84
N ASP A 92 -3.56 -17.66 -1.70
CA ASP A 92 -2.58 -18.75 -1.71
C ASP A 92 -1.18 -18.26 -2.07
N THR A 93 -1.08 -17.35 -3.05
CA THR A 93 0.20 -16.72 -3.40
C THR A 93 0.68 -15.80 -2.28
N ARG A 94 -0.21 -15.01 -1.68
CA ARG A 94 0.12 -14.07 -0.59
C ARG A 94 0.69 -14.79 0.62
N ARG A 95 0.08 -15.90 1.04
CA ARG A 95 0.51 -16.72 2.18
C ARG A 95 1.95 -17.24 2.05
N LYS A 96 2.49 -17.37 0.84
CA LYS A 96 3.90 -17.73 0.61
C LYS A 96 4.88 -16.64 1.06
N TYR A 97 4.43 -15.38 1.09
CA TYR A 97 5.27 -14.21 1.39
C TYR A 97 4.95 -13.62 2.76
N PHE A 98 3.67 -13.41 3.08
CA PHE A 98 3.23 -12.80 4.33
C PHE A 98 1.76 -13.16 4.65
N SER A 99 1.39 -13.06 5.92
CA SER A 99 0.01 -13.29 6.39
C SER A 99 -0.38 -12.15 7.33
N VAL A 100 -0.82 -11.04 6.74
CA VAL A 100 -1.32 -9.86 7.46
C VAL A 100 -2.63 -9.42 6.83
N THR A 101 -3.50 -8.85 7.66
CA THR A 101 -4.86 -8.40 7.28
C THR A 101 -5.01 -6.88 7.34
N ASP A 102 -3.92 -6.18 7.64
CA ASP A 102 -3.90 -4.76 7.93
C ASP A 102 -2.76 -4.09 7.15
N MET A 103 -3.09 -2.99 6.46
CA MET A 103 -2.14 -2.28 5.61
C MET A 103 -1.00 -1.65 6.43
N TYR A 104 -1.32 -1.11 7.61
CA TYR A 104 -0.31 -0.56 8.50
C TYR A 104 0.68 -1.66 8.94
N ILE A 105 0.20 -2.81 9.42
CA ILE A 105 1.05 -3.94 9.80
C ILE A 105 1.87 -4.45 8.60
N LEU A 106 1.29 -4.48 7.39
CA LEU A 106 2.00 -4.88 6.18
C LEU A 106 3.23 -4.00 5.93
N PHE A 107 3.06 -2.68 5.88
CA PHE A 107 4.19 -1.77 5.63
C PHE A 107 5.09 -1.56 6.85
N ARG A 108 4.60 -1.92 8.04
CA ARG A 108 5.34 -1.82 9.28
C ARG A 108 6.25 -3.02 9.54
N GLU A 109 5.71 -4.23 9.49
CA GLU A 109 6.37 -5.43 9.98
C GLU A 109 6.91 -6.33 8.85
N VAL A 110 6.34 -6.24 7.64
CA VAL A 110 6.76 -7.10 6.52
C VAL A 110 7.95 -6.50 5.76
N ASN A 111 8.99 -7.30 5.54
CA ASN A 111 10.14 -6.87 4.76
C ASN A 111 9.71 -6.49 3.31
N PRO A 112 10.10 -5.30 2.81
CA PRO A 112 9.73 -4.85 1.45
C PRO A 112 10.08 -5.85 0.34
N SER A 113 11.13 -6.65 0.50
CA SER A 113 11.52 -7.66 -0.50
C SER A 113 10.49 -8.78 -0.63
N ARG A 114 9.76 -9.12 0.44
CA ARG A 114 8.67 -10.10 0.39
C ARG A 114 7.44 -9.54 -0.32
N ILE A 115 7.11 -8.26 -0.07
CA ILE A 115 6.03 -7.55 -0.77
C ILE A 115 6.34 -7.49 -2.28
N VAL A 116 7.57 -7.13 -2.63
CA VAL A 116 8.01 -7.13 -4.04
C VAL A 116 8.02 -8.54 -4.64
N GLY A 117 8.45 -9.56 -3.90
CA GLY A 117 8.41 -10.96 -4.34
C GLY A 117 6.99 -11.39 -4.69
N TYR A 118 6.03 -11.11 -3.81
CA TYR A 118 4.61 -11.34 -4.05
C TYR A 118 4.10 -10.66 -5.33
N LEU A 119 4.41 -9.37 -5.51
CA LEU A 119 3.98 -8.63 -6.70
C LEU A 119 4.63 -9.14 -8.00
N LYS A 120 5.83 -9.73 -7.91
CA LYS A 120 6.49 -10.36 -9.05
C LYS A 120 5.84 -11.70 -9.40
N ASP A 121 5.51 -12.51 -8.41
CA ASP A 121 4.81 -13.79 -8.61
C ASP A 121 3.41 -13.60 -9.19
N LEU A 122 2.73 -12.52 -8.81
CA LEU A 122 1.47 -12.10 -9.44
C LEU A 122 1.64 -11.49 -10.84
N GLY A 123 2.86 -11.22 -11.30
CA GLY A 123 3.11 -10.57 -12.60
C GLY A 123 2.75 -9.08 -12.67
N VAL A 124 2.41 -8.45 -11.54
CA VAL A 124 1.90 -7.07 -11.49
C VAL A 124 2.97 -6.03 -11.19
N TYR A 125 4.16 -6.43 -10.74
CA TYR A 125 5.25 -5.52 -10.34
C TYR A 125 5.67 -4.52 -11.45
N GLY A 126 5.49 -4.84 -12.73
CA GLY A 126 5.77 -3.92 -13.83
C GLY A 126 4.79 -2.75 -13.93
N ASN A 127 3.59 -2.89 -13.38
CA ASN A 127 2.51 -1.91 -13.41
C ASN A 127 2.36 -1.11 -12.10
N ILE A 128 3.32 -1.30 -11.17
CA ILE A 128 3.47 -0.52 -9.95
C ILE A 128 4.46 0.61 -10.23
#